data_AF-A0A4U5WE39-F1
#
_entry.id   AF-A0A4U5WE39-F1
#
_cell.length_a   1.000
_cell.length_b   1.000
_cell.length_c   1.000
_cell.angle_alpha   90.00
_cell.angle_beta   90.00
_cell.angle_gamma   90.00
#
_symmetry.space_group_name_H-M   'P 1'
#
loop_
_entity.id
_entity.type
_entity.pdbx_description
1 polymer ?
#
loop_
_entity_poly.entity_id
_entity_poly.type
_entity_poly.pdbx_seq_one_letter_code
_entity_poly.pdbx_strand_id
1 'polypeptide(L)'
;MSRALPKYNKRRVAIVGGAAALALTGAVVVNSALAGEPGKGGAADARTLAAGPGTIACPDVASRLPAVPASAKAEVDRNLALLRTQIDEANTRLAKTVGQGGPNFVQNAILGPLKDKRVSTIDRIAISIGRQGTKPQGLDALAACTLGAGGAGGAATQAPAGQGNSGNAGNAGGNGNAGNTGNAGNTGVGTIACPDVASRLPAVPASAKAEVDRNLALLRTQIDEANTRLVKTVGQGGPNFVQNAILGPLKDKRVSTIDRIAISIGRQGTKPQGLDALAACTLNR
;
A
#
# COMPACT_ATOMS: atom_id res chain seq x y z
N MET A 1 26.14 41.47 -42.41
CA MET A 1 26.29 40.36 -41.45
C MET A 1 24.92 39.69 -41.27
N SER A 2 24.65 38.68 -42.07
CA SER A 2 23.38 37.93 -42.09
C SER A 2 23.27 37.04 -40.85
N ARG A 3 22.13 37.06 -40.15
CA ARG A 3 21.76 36.01 -39.19
C ARG A 3 20.32 35.56 -39.44
N ALA A 4 20.20 34.29 -39.77
CA ALA A 4 19.00 33.59 -40.20
C ALA A 4 18.05 33.31 -39.02
N LEU A 5 16.74 33.40 -39.27
CA LEU A 5 15.66 32.92 -38.40
C LEU A 5 15.23 31.51 -38.84
N PRO A 6 14.94 30.58 -37.91
CA PRO A 6 14.53 29.21 -38.25
C PRO A 6 13.07 29.15 -38.75
N LYS A 7 12.88 28.43 -39.87
CA LYS A 7 11.60 28.16 -40.53
C LYS A 7 10.71 27.22 -39.71
N TYR A 8 9.50 27.66 -39.41
CA TYR A 8 8.41 26.87 -38.84
C TYR A 8 7.68 26.11 -39.97
N ASN A 9 7.76 24.78 -39.99
CA ASN A 9 7.07 23.96 -41.01
C ASN A 9 5.62 23.67 -40.58
N LYS A 10 4.68 24.35 -41.24
CA LYS A 10 3.24 24.02 -41.24
C LYS A 10 3.04 22.65 -41.92
N ARG A 11 2.59 21.64 -41.18
CA ARG A 11 1.91 20.48 -41.77
C ARG A 11 0.45 20.50 -41.32
N ARG A 12 -0.41 20.82 -42.29
CA ARG A 12 -1.86 20.65 -42.24
C ARG A 12 -2.15 19.15 -42.24
N VAL A 13 -3.00 18.67 -41.33
CA VAL A 13 -3.67 17.38 -41.51
C VAL A 13 -5.16 17.61 -41.24
N ALA A 14 -5.94 17.20 -42.24
CA ALA A 14 -7.36 17.46 -42.40
C ALA A 14 -8.22 16.56 -41.50
N ILE A 15 -9.37 17.11 -41.09
CA ILE A 15 -10.49 16.41 -40.46
C ILE A 15 -11.25 15.69 -41.57
N VAL A 16 -11.47 14.39 -41.40
CA VAL A 16 -12.48 13.62 -42.16
C VAL A 16 -13.35 12.90 -41.14
N GLY A 17 -14.63 13.29 -41.10
CA GLY A 17 -15.66 12.59 -40.35
C GLY A 17 -16.07 11.30 -41.04
N GLY A 18 -16.57 10.35 -40.25
CA GLY A 18 -17.18 9.13 -40.73
C GLY A 18 -17.95 8.46 -39.60
N ALA A 19 -19.25 8.68 -39.55
CA ALA A 19 -20.16 7.90 -38.73
C ALA A 19 -20.42 6.56 -39.45
N ALA A 20 -20.23 5.45 -38.74
CA ALA A 20 -20.74 4.15 -39.14
C ALA A 20 -21.27 3.44 -37.90
N ALA A 21 -22.60 3.40 -37.78
CA ALA A 21 -23.31 2.50 -36.89
C ALA A 21 -23.32 1.10 -37.51
N LEU A 22 -22.78 0.11 -36.80
CA LEU A 22 -23.03 -1.30 -37.08
C LEU A 22 -23.41 -1.98 -35.77
N ALA A 23 -24.66 -2.41 -35.73
CA ALA A 23 -25.23 -3.20 -34.67
C ALA A 23 -25.05 -4.70 -35.00
N LEU A 24 -25.07 -5.50 -33.92
CA LEU A 24 -25.48 -6.90 -33.82
C LEU A 24 -24.44 -8.04 -33.96
N THR A 25 -24.58 -8.94 -32.99
CA THR A 25 -24.28 -10.37 -32.93
C THR A 25 -22.89 -10.81 -32.49
N GLY A 26 -22.92 -11.62 -31.43
CA GLY A 26 -21.75 -12.15 -30.73
C GLY A 26 -21.07 -13.26 -31.50
N ALA A 27 -19.74 -13.23 -31.45
CA ALA A 27 -18.90 -14.34 -31.81
C ALA A 27 -18.20 -14.83 -30.54
N VAL A 28 -18.66 -15.99 -30.06
CA VAL A 28 -17.97 -16.80 -29.06
C VAL A 28 -16.69 -17.32 -29.71
N VAL A 29 -15.54 -16.92 -29.19
CA VAL A 29 -14.27 -17.59 -29.50
C VAL A 29 -14.21 -18.85 -28.64
N VAL A 30 -14.59 -19.99 -29.24
CA VAL A 30 -14.28 -21.32 -28.72
C VAL A 30 -12.82 -21.61 -29.05
N ASN A 31 -11.96 -21.55 -28.03
CA ASN A 31 -10.59 -22.04 -28.14
C ASN A 31 -10.66 -23.57 -28.26
N SER A 32 -10.28 -24.10 -29.41
CA SER A 32 -10.14 -25.52 -29.70
C SER A 32 -9.15 -26.15 -28.72
N ALA A 33 -9.65 -26.94 -27.78
CA ALA A 33 -8.82 -27.80 -26.95
C ALA A 33 -8.34 -29.00 -27.77
N LEU A 34 -7.05 -29.28 -27.58
CA LEU A 34 -6.27 -30.36 -28.18
C LEU A 34 -6.90 -31.73 -27.89
N ALA A 35 -6.72 -32.63 -28.85
CA ALA A 35 -7.22 -33.99 -28.91
C ALA A 35 -7.00 -34.85 -27.64
N GLY A 36 -8.05 -35.58 -27.27
CA GLY A 36 -8.00 -36.76 -26.42
C GLY A 36 -9.28 -37.58 -26.62
N GLU A 37 -9.15 -38.79 -27.15
CA GLU A 37 -10.25 -39.69 -27.50
C GLU A 37 -11.19 -40.03 -26.31
N PRO A 38 -12.50 -40.32 -26.54
CA PRO A 38 -13.39 -40.77 -25.48
C PRO A 38 -13.29 -42.29 -25.30
N GLY A 39 -12.51 -42.73 -24.32
CA GLY A 39 -12.62 -44.06 -23.74
C GLY A 39 -13.91 -44.17 -22.91
N LYS A 40 -14.81 -45.06 -23.29
CA LYS A 40 -16.02 -45.41 -22.53
C LYS A 40 -15.63 -46.25 -21.30
N GLY A 41 -15.86 -45.74 -20.10
CA GLY A 41 -15.74 -46.51 -18.85
C GLY A 41 -16.05 -45.63 -17.63
N GLY A 42 -16.98 -46.05 -16.79
CA GLY A 42 -17.49 -45.25 -15.67
C GLY A 42 -16.51 -45.15 -14.50
N ALA A 43 -16.39 -43.95 -13.92
CA ALA A 43 -16.04 -43.67 -12.53
C ALA A 43 -16.37 -42.20 -12.25
N ALA A 44 -16.85 -41.93 -11.03
CA ALA A 44 -17.03 -40.59 -10.50
C ALA A 44 -15.71 -39.80 -10.50
N ASP A 45 -15.82 -38.47 -10.43
CA ASP A 45 -14.71 -37.55 -10.11
C ASP A 45 -13.58 -37.39 -11.14
N ALA A 46 -13.89 -36.71 -12.25
CA ALA A 46 -12.89 -35.92 -12.97
C ALA A 46 -13.54 -34.77 -13.76
N ARG A 47 -14.34 -33.92 -13.10
CA ARG A 47 -14.52 -32.55 -13.57
C ARG A 47 -13.24 -31.80 -13.20
N THR A 48 -12.24 -31.87 -14.08
CA THR A 48 -11.17 -30.87 -14.14
C THR A 48 -11.80 -29.52 -14.47
N LEU A 49 -12.39 -28.89 -13.45
CA LEU A 49 -12.59 -27.45 -13.44
C LEU A 49 -11.19 -26.84 -13.51
N ALA A 50 -10.79 -26.41 -14.70
CA ALA A 50 -9.87 -25.29 -14.85
C ALA A 50 -10.56 -24.02 -14.31
N ALA A 51 -10.87 -24.00 -13.01
CA ALA A 51 -11.28 -22.81 -12.32
C ALA A 51 -10.03 -21.93 -12.26
N GLY A 52 -10.06 -20.81 -13.00
CA GLY A 52 -9.00 -19.81 -12.90
C GLY A 52 -8.82 -19.33 -11.45
N PRO A 53 -7.75 -18.56 -11.16
CA PRO A 53 -7.32 -18.15 -9.82
C PRO A 53 -8.37 -17.54 -8.85
N GLY A 54 -9.58 -17.27 -9.32
CA GLY A 54 -10.50 -16.31 -8.71
C GLY A 54 -10.07 -14.87 -9.01
N THR A 55 -10.94 -13.91 -8.70
CA THR A 55 -10.65 -12.48 -8.76
C THR A 55 -10.86 -11.86 -7.40
N ILE A 56 -10.01 -10.92 -7.01
CA ILE A 56 -10.15 -10.22 -5.73
C ILE A 56 -11.22 -9.15 -5.87
N ALA A 57 -12.26 -9.26 -5.05
CA ALA A 57 -13.35 -8.31 -4.95
C ALA A 57 -13.21 -7.51 -3.65
N CYS A 58 -13.14 -6.19 -3.78
CA CYS A 58 -13.06 -5.28 -2.65
C CYS A 58 -14.28 -4.35 -2.60
N PRO A 59 -14.76 -3.98 -1.40
CA PRO A 59 -15.78 -2.94 -1.27
C PRO A 59 -15.36 -1.64 -1.95
N ASP A 60 -16.32 -0.99 -2.61
CA ASP A 60 -16.10 0.33 -3.17
C ASP A 60 -16.07 1.39 -2.07
N VAL A 61 -14.96 2.11 -2.02
CA VAL A 61 -14.74 3.19 -1.07
C VAL A 61 -15.33 4.50 -1.61
N ALA A 62 -15.25 4.74 -2.92
CA ALA A 62 -15.64 6.02 -3.52
C ALA A 62 -17.13 6.34 -3.28
N SER A 63 -18.01 5.35 -3.48
CA SER A 63 -19.45 5.51 -3.25
C SER A 63 -19.86 5.61 -1.78
N ARG A 64 -18.94 5.33 -0.83
CA ARG A 64 -19.18 5.39 0.62
C ARG A 64 -18.57 6.63 1.26
N LEU A 65 -17.85 7.47 0.49
CA LEU A 65 -17.31 8.71 1.00
C LEU A 65 -18.41 9.77 1.15
N PRO A 66 -18.38 10.59 2.21
CA PRO A 66 -19.22 11.78 2.29
C PRO A 66 -18.78 12.83 1.25
N ALA A 67 -19.49 13.96 1.18
CA ALA A 67 -19.12 15.06 0.31
C ALA A 67 -17.64 15.47 0.51
N VAL A 68 -16.84 15.33 -0.55
CA VAL A 68 -15.40 15.61 -0.51
C VAL A 68 -15.16 17.11 -0.73
N PRO A 69 -14.48 17.81 0.19
CA PRO A 69 -14.12 19.22 -0.01
C PRO A 69 -13.26 19.42 -1.26
N ALA A 70 -13.49 20.51 -2.00
CA ALA A 70 -12.78 20.80 -3.25
C ALA A 70 -11.24 20.84 -3.07
N SER A 71 -10.77 21.34 -1.93
CA SER A 71 -9.34 21.39 -1.57
C SER A 71 -8.72 20.00 -1.33
N ALA A 72 -9.52 19.01 -0.93
CA ALA A 72 -9.07 17.63 -0.69
C ALA A 72 -9.23 16.72 -1.92
N LYS A 73 -10.02 17.13 -2.92
CA LYS A 73 -10.41 16.29 -4.05
C LYS A 73 -9.22 15.64 -4.78
N ALA A 74 -8.20 16.42 -5.12
CA ALA A 74 -7.03 15.90 -5.82
C ALA A 74 -6.23 14.88 -4.98
N GLU A 75 -6.22 15.01 -3.66
CA GLU A 75 -5.56 14.05 -2.77
C GLU A 75 -6.39 12.78 -2.60
N VAL A 76 -7.71 12.91 -2.44
CA VAL A 76 -8.64 11.78 -2.39
C VAL A 76 -8.60 10.98 -3.69
N ASP A 77 -8.65 11.64 -4.85
CA ASP A 77 -8.62 11.00 -6.16
C ASP A 77 -7.32 10.19 -6.38
N ARG A 78 -6.16 10.71 -5.93
CA ARG A 78 -4.88 9.97 -5.96
C ARG A 78 -4.91 8.73 -5.06
N ASN A 79 -5.48 8.84 -3.87
CA ASN A 79 -5.58 7.69 -2.96
C ASN A 79 -6.59 6.64 -3.47
N LEU A 80 -7.68 7.06 -4.11
CA LEU A 80 -8.62 6.15 -4.78
C LEU A 80 -7.96 5.42 -5.96
N ALA A 81 -7.11 6.10 -6.73
CA ALA A 81 -6.29 5.46 -7.76
C ALA A 81 -5.30 4.44 -7.16
N LEU A 82 -4.64 4.79 -6.05
CA LEU A 82 -3.75 3.89 -5.34
C LEU A 82 -4.48 2.62 -4.83
N LEU A 83 -5.71 2.76 -4.32
CA LEU A 83 -6.53 1.61 -3.94
C LEU A 83 -6.77 0.66 -5.12
N ARG A 84 -7.00 1.18 -6.33
CA ARG A 84 -7.15 0.36 -7.55
C ARG A 84 -5.86 -0.37 -7.89
N THR A 85 -4.72 0.34 -7.89
CA THR A 85 -3.41 -0.27 -8.13
C THR A 85 -3.11 -1.41 -7.15
N GLN A 86 -3.44 -1.26 -5.87
CA GLN A 86 -3.25 -2.32 -4.87
C GLN A 86 -4.07 -3.58 -5.18
N ILE A 87 -5.29 -3.43 -5.73
CA ILE A 87 -6.12 -4.54 -6.16
C ILE A 87 -5.51 -5.22 -7.39
N ASP A 88 -5.03 -4.45 -8.36
CA ASP A 88 -4.41 -4.98 -9.58
C ASP A 88 -3.11 -5.75 -9.28
N GLU A 89 -2.27 -5.24 -8.38
CA GLU A 89 -1.08 -5.92 -7.89
C GLU A 89 -1.44 -7.24 -7.20
N ALA A 90 -2.49 -7.24 -6.37
CA ALA A 90 -2.94 -8.43 -5.67
C ALA A 90 -3.54 -9.48 -6.63
N ASN A 91 -4.32 -9.06 -7.63
CA ASN A 91 -4.83 -9.93 -8.70
C ASN A 91 -3.69 -10.51 -9.55
N THR A 92 -2.69 -9.70 -9.87
CA THR A 92 -1.48 -10.16 -10.57
C THR A 92 -0.74 -11.21 -9.76
N ARG A 93 -0.59 -11.00 -8.46
CA ARG A 93 0.06 -11.95 -7.55
C ARG A 93 -0.73 -13.23 -7.41
N LEU A 94 -2.05 -13.14 -7.29
CA LEU A 94 -2.97 -14.28 -7.26
C LEU A 94 -2.80 -15.13 -8.51
N ALA A 95 -2.80 -14.53 -9.69
CA ALA A 95 -2.60 -15.23 -10.96
C ALA A 95 -1.22 -15.90 -11.06
N LYS A 96 -0.16 -15.28 -10.53
CA LYS A 96 1.21 -15.82 -10.55
C LYS A 96 1.47 -16.91 -9.51
N THR A 97 0.59 -17.08 -8.52
CA THR A 97 0.77 -18.02 -7.41
C THR A 97 -0.27 -19.14 -7.41
N VAL A 98 -0.98 -19.33 -8.53
CA VAL A 98 -1.90 -20.46 -8.70
C VAL A 98 -1.15 -21.78 -8.55
N GLY A 99 -1.66 -22.65 -7.69
CA GLY A 99 -1.03 -23.94 -7.38
C GLY A 99 0.16 -23.86 -6.42
N GLN A 100 0.49 -22.69 -5.88
CA GLN A 100 1.55 -22.51 -4.88
C GLN A 100 0.96 -22.27 -3.49
N GLY A 101 1.49 -22.98 -2.49
CA GLY A 101 1.12 -22.84 -1.08
C GLY A 101 -0.12 -23.66 -0.66
N GLY A 102 -0.35 -23.73 0.65
CA GLY A 102 -1.48 -24.47 1.23
C GLY A 102 -2.81 -23.71 1.16
N PRO A 103 -3.91 -24.29 1.69
CA PRO A 103 -5.28 -23.75 1.61
C PRO A 103 -5.43 -22.29 2.08
N ASN A 104 -4.60 -21.86 3.03
CA ASN A 104 -4.64 -20.50 3.60
C ASN A 104 -3.67 -19.52 2.95
N PHE A 105 -2.96 -19.90 1.88
CA PHE A 105 -1.93 -19.06 1.27
C PHE A 105 -2.50 -17.73 0.75
N VAL A 106 -3.60 -17.77 -0.01
CA VAL A 106 -4.22 -16.55 -0.55
C VAL A 106 -4.67 -15.63 0.58
N GLN A 107 -5.27 -16.19 1.64
CA GLN A 107 -5.69 -15.42 2.82
C GLN A 107 -4.50 -14.71 3.49
N ASN A 108 -3.42 -15.45 3.76
CA ASN A 108 -2.31 -14.96 4.56
C ASN A 108 -1.31 -14.11 3.77
N ALA A 109 -1.03 -14.49 2.52
CA ALA A 109 0.02 -13.88 1.72
C ALA A 109 -0.52 -12.77 0.80
N ILE A 110 -1.80 -12.81 0.42
CA ILE A 110 -2.38 -11.87 -0.54
C ILE A 110 -3.41 -10.98 0.14
N LEU A 111 -4.48 -11.56 0.70
CA LEU A 111 -5.60 -10.78 1.26
C LEU A 111 -5.23 -10.06 2.55
N GLY A 112 -4.43 -10.67 3.43
CA GLY A 112 -3.94 -10.02 4.66
C GLY A 112 -3.14 -8.74 4.36
N PRO A 113 -2.02 -8.83 3.62
CA PRO A 113 -1.25 -7.65 3.25
C PRO A 113 -2.04 -6.63 2.41
N LEU A 114 -2.98 -7.08 1.57
CA LEU A 114 -3.87 -6.19 0.83
C LEU A 114 -4.79 -5.41 1.76
N LYS A 115 -5.40 -6.07 2.75
CA LYS A 115 -6.25 -5.42 3.76
C LYS A 115 -5.47 -4.32 4.48
N ASP A 116 -4.26 -4.61 4.98
CA ASP A 116 -3.46 -3.63 5.73
C ASP A 116 -3.07 -2.41 4.87
N LYS A 117 -2.67 -2.64 3.61
CA LYS A 117 -2.40 -1.55 2.64
C LYS A 117 -3.64 -0.70 2.37
N ARG A 118 -4.81 -1.33 2.22
CA ARG A 118 -6.08 -0.63 2.00
C ARG A 118 -6.51 0.16 3.22
N VAL A 119 -6.40 -0.39 4.43
CA VAL A 119 -6.67 0.35 5.69
C VAL A 119 -5.83 1.62 5.72
N SER A 120 -4.51 1.52 5.51
CA SER A 120 -3.61 2.68 5.52
C SER A 120 -4.00 3.75 4.49
N THR A 121 -4.45 3.32 3.31
CA THR A 121 -4.83 4.23 2.22
C THR A 121 -6.19 4.88 2.49
N ILE A 122 -7.15 4.12 3.03
CA ILE A 122 -8.47 4.61 3.45
C ILE A 122 -8.34 5.60 4.62
N ASP A 123 -7.47 5.32 5.60
CA ASP A 123 -7.18 6.24 6.69
C ASP A 123 -6.61 7.56 6.17
N ARG A 124 -5.74 7.49 5.15
CA ARG A 124 -5.22 8.69 4.49
C ARG A 124 -6.35 9.50 3.85
N ILE A 125 -7.29 8.86 3.16
CA ILE A 125 -8.49 9.52 2.60
C ILE A 125 -9.30 10.21 3.71
N ALA A 126 -9.57 9.49 4.80
CA ALA A 126 -10.32 10.02 5.93
C ALA A 126 -9.62 11.25 6.56
N ILE A 127 -8.30 11.19 6.71
CA ILE A 127 -7.49 12.30 7.22
C ILE A 127 -7.50 13.49 6.25
N SER A 128 -7.35 13.27 4.94
CA SER A 128 -7.37 14.35 3.94
C SER A 128 -8.71 15.11 3.95
N ILE A 129 -9.83 14.37 4.10
CA ILE A 129 -11.17 14.97 4.27
C ILE A 129 -11.27 15.69 5.61
N GLY A 130 -10.82 15.06 6.70
CA GLY A 130 -10.90 15.62 8.06
C GLY A 130 -10.03 16.86 8.31
N ARG A 131 -9.02 17.12 7.48
CA ARG A 131 -8.25 18.38 7.52
C ARG A 131 -9.05 19.60 7.02
N GLN A 132 -10.11 19.36 6.26
CA GLN A 132 -10.89 20.38 5.56
C GLN A 132 -12.37 20.36 5.99
N GLY A 133 -12.73 19.52 6.98
CA GLY A 133 -14.09 19.29 7.42
C GLY A 133 -14.17 18.17 8.47
N THR A 134 -15.32 17.53 8.61
CA THR A 134 -15.50 16.43 9.57
C THR A 134 -14.86 15.14 9.05
N LYS A 135 -14.02 14.50 9.86
CA LYS A 135 -13.39 13.21 9.52
C LYS A 135 -14.45 12.10 9.44
N PRO A 136 -14.61 11.42 8.29
CA PRO A 136 -15.49 10.25 8.20
C PRO A 136 -14.98 9.11 9.08
N GLN A 137 -15.91 8.42 9.74
CA GLN A 137 -15.64 7.27 10.62
C GLN A 137 -16.10 5.97 9.95
N GLY A 138 -15.53 4.84 10.36
CA GLY A 138 -15.97 3.51 9.92
C GLY A 138 -15.60 3.12 8.48
N LEU A 139 -14.71 3.88 7.81
CA LEU A 139 -14.26 3.55 6.45
C LEU A 139 -13.30 2.35 6.42
N ASP A 140 -12.63 2.07 7.54
CA ASP A 140 -11.72 0.93 7.75
C ASP A 140 -12.42 -0.42 7.52
N ALA A 141 -13.72 -0.50 7.80
CA ALA A 141 -14.54 -1.68 7.48
C ALA A 141 -14.58 -2.02 5.98
N LEU A 142 -14.29 -1.05 5.10
CA LEU A 142 -14.26 -1.22 3.64
C LEU A 142 -12.90 -1.73 3.11
N ALA A 143 -11.92 -1.92 4.00
CA ALA A 143 -10.59 -2.36 3.61
C ALA A 143 -10.52 -3.86 3.30
N ALA A 144 -11.39 -4.67 3.91
CA ALA A 144 -11.41 -6.12 3.73
C ALA A 144 -11.84 -6.49 2.30
N CYS A 145 -11.02 -7.28 1.61
CA CYS A 145 -11.32 -7.83 0.30
C CYS A 145 -11.55 -9.34 0.39
N THR A 146 -12.29 -9.87 -0.57
CA THR A 146 -12.64 -11.29 -0.68
C THR A 146 -12.14 -11.86 -2.00
N LEU A 147 -11.90 -13.16 -2.03
CA LEU A 147 -11.61 -13.88 -3.27
C LEU A 147 -12.94 -14.33 -3.87
N GLY A 148 -13.34 -13.75 -5.00
CA GLY A 148 -14.46 -14.23 -5.81
C GLY A 148 -14.01 -15.41 -6.66
N ALA A 149 -14.81 -16.47 -6.75
CA ALA A 149 -14.59 -17.52 -7.74
C ALA A 149 -14.76 -16.90 -9.13
N GLY A 150 -13.83 -17.16 -10.06
CA GLY A 150 -13.81 -16.55 -11.38
C GLY A 150 -15.08 -16.88 -12.18
N GLY A 151 -16.05 -15.97 -12.16
CA GLY A 151 -17.31 -16.04 -12.87
C GLY A 151 -18.03 -14.70 -12.72
N ALA A 152 -18.36 -14.08 -13.84
CA ALA A 152 -18.97 -12.76 -13.89
C ALA A 152 -20.29 -12.69 -13.09
N GLY A 153 -20.42 -11.64 -12.26
CA GLY A 153 -21.69 -11.07 -11.80
C GLY A 153 -22.53 -11.93 -10.84
N GLY A 154 -22.66 -11.47 -9.60
CA GLY A 154 -23.71 -11.95 -8.71
C GLY A 154 -23.38 -11.72 -7.25
N ALA A 155 -24.16 -10.85 -6.60
CA ALA A 155 -24.16 -10.69 -5.16
C ALA A 155 -24.38 -12.04 -4.47
N ALA A 156 -23.46 -12.42 -3.59
CA ALA A 156 -23.70 -13.42 -2.56
C ALA A 156 -23.37 -12.80 -1.22
N THR A 157 -24.40 -12.23 -0.61
CA THR A 157 -24.45 -11.93 0.82
C THR A 157 -24.20 -13.24 1.58
N GLN A 158 -23.07 -13.37 2.26
CA GLN A 158 -22.92 -14.39 3.29
C GLN A 158 -22.81 -13.67 4.64
N ALA A 159 -23.93 -13.70 5.36
CA ALA A 159 -24.04 -13.23 6.72
C ALA A 159 -23.05 -13.99 7.64
N PRO A 160 -22.53 -13.34 8.69
CA PRO A 160 -21.71 -14.00 9.69
C PRO A 160 -22.57 -14.96 10.52
N ALA A 161 -22.21 -16.23 10.55
CA ALA A 161 -22.70 -17.16 11.56
C ALA A 161 -22.12 -16.73 12.92
N GLY A 162 -23.01 -16.39 13.85
CA GLY A 162 -22.67 -16.03 15.20
C GLY A 162 -22.35 -17.25 16.06
N GLN A 163 -21.30 -17.11 16.88
CA GLN A 163 -21.24 -17.74 18.19
C GLN A 163 -21.08 -16.61 19.21
N GLY A 164 -22.17 -16.32 19.91
CA GLY A 164 -22.17 -15.41 21.04
C GLY A 164 -21.51 -16.05 22.25
N ASN A 165 -20.77 -15.23 23.00
CA ASN A 165 -20.61 -15.39 24.44
C ASN A 165 -20.72 -13.99 25.05
N SER A 166 -21.94 -13.63 25.43
CA SER A 166 -22.23 -12.48 26.29
C SER A 166 -22.02 -12.90 27.75
N GLY A 167 -21.40 -12.03 28.54
CA GLY A 167 -21.46 -12.10 30.01
C GLY A 167 -20.15 -11.79 30.72
N ASN A 168 -19.81 -10.50 30.84
CA ASN A 168 -19.86 -9.83 32.15
C ASN A 168 -19.59 -8.33 32.00
N ALA A 169 -20.60 -7.55 32.38
CA ALA A 169 -20.54 -6.11 32.56
C ALA A 169 -20.16 -5.79 34.02
N GLY A 170 -19.50 -4.63 34.21
CA GLY A 170 -19.41 -3.92 35.49
C GLY A 170 -17.98 -3.67 35.97
N ASN A 171 -17.37 -2.53 35.64
CA ASN A 171 -17.63 -1.28 36.35
C ASN A 171 -16.87 -0.10 35.71
N ALA A 172 -17.56 1.03 35.67
CA ALA A 172 -17.08 2.33 35.28
C ALA A 172 -16.36 3.04 36.44
N GLY A 173 -15.47 3.97 36.10
CA GLY A 173 -15.07 5.08 36.98
C GLY A 173 -13.58 5.39 36.97
N GLY A 174 -13.18 6.52 36.38
CA GLY A 174 -11.83 7.06 36.55
C GLY A 174 -11.39 8.05 35.47
N ASN A 175 -11.82 9.30 35.61
CA ASN A 175 -11.33 10.45 34.85
C ASN A 175 -9.80 10.65 34.99
N GLY A 176 -9.19 11.20 33.93
CA GLY A 176 -8.04 12.10 34.01
C GLY A 176 -6.66 11.45 33.94
N ASN A 177 -5.92 11.68 32.85
CA ASN A 177 -4.76 12.58 32.90
C ASN A 177 -4.13 12.77 31.52
N ALA A 178 -3.99 14.04 31.16
CA ALA A 178 -3.05 14.52 30.17
C ALA A 178 -1.62 14.38 30.68
N GLY A 179 -0.66 14.24 29.76
CA GLY A 179 0.72 14.71 29.98
C GLY A 179 1.81 13.65 30.06
N ASN A 180 2.70 13.73 29.06
CA ASN A 180 4.17 13.61 29.17
C ASN A 180 4.86 12.23 29.17
N THR A 181 5.63 12.03 28.09
CA THR A 181 7.10 11.90 28.06
C THR A 181 7.78 10.84 28.95
N GLY A 182 8.51 9.93 28.28
CA GLY A 182 9.82 9.47 28.77
C GLY A 182 9.95 8.00 29.18
N ASN A 183 10.50 7.21 28.24
CA ASN A 183 11.57 6.22 28.40
C ASN A 183 11.50 5.05 29.43
N ALA A 184 12.06 3.93 28.96
CA ALA A 184 12.65 2.79 29.67
C ALA A 184 11.73 1.63 30.13
N GLY A 185 11.91 0.47 29.46
CA GLY A 185 11.41 -0.81 29.96
C GLY A 185 11.52 -2.01 29.01
N ASN A 186 12.72 -2.37 28.51
CA ASN A 186 13.06 -3.79 28.25
C ASN A 186 14.58 -4.03 28.24
N THR A 187 15.14 -4.34 29.41
CA THR A 187 16.57 -4.36 29.74
C THR A 187 17.30 -5.67 29.38
N GLY A 188 17.30 -6.06 28.10
CA GLY A 188 18.15 -7.17 27.66
C GLY A 188 18.55 -7.19 26.19
N VAL A 189 17.86 -6.42 25.34
CA VAL A 189 17.96 -6.55 23.87
C VAL A 189 18.64 -5.36 23.20
N GLY A 190 18.80 -4.26 23.94
CA GLY A 190 19.28 -2.98 23.43
C GLY A 190 18.23 -2.21 22.62
N THR A 191 18.58 -1.02 22.17
CA THR A 191 17.77 -0.14 21.31
C THR A 191 18.58 0.31 20.11
N ILE A 192 17.94 0.46 18.96
CA ILE A 192 18.58 1.02 17.77
C ILE A 192 18.60 2.54 17.90
N ALA A 193 19.80 3.10 17.89
CA ALA A 193 20.04 4.53 17.86
C ALA A 193 20.50 4.93 16.46
N CYS A 194 19.96 6.03 15.95
CA CYS A 194 20.36 6.58 14.66
C CYS A 194 20.70 8.06 14.82
N PRO A 195 21.66 8.58 14.04
CA PRO A 195 21.93 10.01 13.98
C PRO A 195 20.66 10.80 13.67
N ASP A 196 20.50 11.92 14.35
CA ASP A 196 19.43 12.86 14.04
C ASP A 196 19.74 13.61 12.75
N VAL A 197 18.83 13.49 11.79
CA VAL A 197 18.93 14.17 10.51
C VAL A 197 18.42 15.60 10.62
N ALA A 198 17.38 15.86 11.44
CA ALA A 198 16.72 17.16 11.49
C ALA A 198 17.67 18.27 11.97
N SER A 199 18.48 18.00 13.00
CA SER A 199 19.50 18.94 13.50
C SER A 199 20.67 19.20 12.56
N ARG A 200 20.85 18.38 11.50
CA ARG A 200 21.93 18.52 10.51
C ARG A 200 21.47 19.11 9.18
N LEU A 201 20.18 19.40 9.04
CA LEU A 201 19.65 20.03 7.83
C LEU A 201 19.96 21.54 7.82
N PRO A 202 20.31 22.12 6.65
CA PRO A 202 20.36 23.56 6.48
C PRO A 202 18.94 24.16 6.56
N ALA A 203 18.84 25.49 6.44
CA ALA A 203 17.55 26.17 6.37
C ALA A 203 16.67 25.57 5.26
N VAL A 204 15.52 25.00 5.66
CA VAL A 204 14.60 24.32 4.75
C VAL A 204 13.70 25.36 4.08
N PRO A 205 13.67 25.43 2.73
CA PRO A 205 12.75 26.31 2.03
C PRO A 205 11.28 26.02 2.38
N ALA A 206 10.46 27.07 2.50
CA ALA A 206 9.05 26.92 2.89
C ALA A 206 8.26 25.97 1.95
N SER A 207 8.58 25.98 0.65
CA SER A 207 7.97 25.10 -0.35
C SER A 207 8.34 23.61 -0.17
N ALA A 208 9.51 23.31 0.40
CA ALA A 208 9.99 21.95 0.66
C ALA A 208 9.61 21.43 2.06
N LYS A 209 9.25 22.32 2.99
CA LYS A 209 9.04 21.98 4.41
C LYS A 209 8.08 20.81 4.62
N ALA A 210 6.93 20.81 3.95
CA ALA A 210 5.96 19.73 4.09
C ALA A 210 6.48 18.37 3.58
N GLU A 211 7.35 18.36 2.57
CA GLU A 211 7.97 17.14 2.07
C GLU A 211 9.11 16.66 2.98
N VAL A 212 9.95 17.59 3.46
CA VAL A 212 11.00 17.29 4.44
C VAL A 212 10.40 16.71 5.72
N ASP A 213 9.38 17.35 6.28
CA ASP A 213 8.72 16.91 7.51
C ASP A 213 8.11 15.49 7.36
N ARG A 214 7.52 15.16 6.20
CA ARG A 214 7.03 13.79 5.91
C ARG A 214 8.15 12.77 5.87
N ASN A 215 9.29 13.11 5.25
CA ASN A 215 10.42 12.19 5.17
C ASN A 215 11.12 12.03 6.53
N LEU A 216 11.17 13.07 7.36
CA LEU A 216 11.66 12.98 8.74
C LEU A 216 10.75 12.07 9.59
N ALA A 217 9.43 12.17 9.44
CA ALA A 217 8.50 11.24 10.08
C ALA A 217 8.68 9.79 9.60
N LEU A 218 8.97 9.60 8.30
CA LEU A 218 9.28 8.29 7.73
C LEU A 218 10.57 7.70 8.33
N LEU A 219 11.62 8.50 8.50
CA LEU A 219 12.86 8.07 9.16
C LEU A 219 12.59 7.59 10.59
N ARG A 220 11.71 8.28 11.34
CA ARG A 220 11.32 7.88 12.70
C ARG A 220 10.57 6.55 12.71
N THR A 221 9.61 6.39 11.79
CA THR A 221 8.87 5.13 11.59
C THR A 221 9.80 3.96 11.30
N GLN A 222 10.82 4.16 10.45
CA GLN A 222 11.81 3.12 10.14
C GLN A 222 12.62 2.68 11.38
N ILE A 223 12.91 3.60 12.31
CA ILE A 223 13.57 3.29 13.58
C ILE A 223 12.65 2.44 14.46
N ASP A 224 11.37 2.84 14.58
CA ASP A 224 10.39 2.14 15.40
C ASP A 224 10.11 0.72 14.89
N GLU A 225 9.99 0.55 13.57
CA GLU A 225 9.91 -0.76 12.93
C GLU A 225 11.14 -1.62 13.22
N ALA A 226 12.34 -1.04 13.15
CA ALA A 226 13.58 -1.75 13.41
C ALA A 226 13.71 -2.17 14.88
N ASN A 227 13.33 -1.29 15.82
CA ASN A 227 13.26 -1.61 17.26
C ASN A 227 12.22 -2.71 17.53
N THR A 228 11.07 -2.66 16.88
CA THR A 228 10.05 -3.71 16.97
C THR A 228 10.60 -5.05 16.46
N ARG A 229 11.31 -5.05 15.34
CA ARG A 229 11.96 -6.25 14.81
C ARG A 229 13.03 -6.77 15.75
N LEU A 230 13.88 -5.91 16.31
CA LEU A 230 14.91 -6.27 17.28
C LEU A 230 14.33 -7.05 18.46
N VAL A 231 13.21 -6.59 19.02
CA VAL A 231 12.51 -7.26 20.13
C VAL A 231 11.87 -8.59 19.69
N LYS A 232 11.31 -8.66 18.48
CA LYS A 232 10.65 -9.88 17.97
C LYS A 232 11.62 -10.99 17.56
N THR A 233 12.87 -10.65 17.24
CA THR A 233 13.88 -11.61 16.76
C THR A 233 14.91 -11.98 17.84
N VAL A 234 14.60 -11.73 19.11
CA VAL A 234 15.50 -12.07 20.23
C VAL A 234 15.68 -13.58 20.29
N GLY A 235 16.92 -14.04 20.37
CA GLY A 235 17.25 -15.47 20.34
C GLY A 235 17.18 -16.11 18.94
N GLN A 236 16.90 -15.34 17.88
CA GLN A 236 16.90 -15.82 16.51
C GLN A 236 18.16 -15.38 15.75
N GLY A 237 18.82 -16.32 15.09
CA GLY A 237 19.97 -16.05 14.22
C GLY A 237 21.33 -16.01 14.94
N GLY A 238 22.41 -16.02 14.14
CA GLY A 238 23.78 -16.01 14.63
C GLY A 238 24.28 -14.62 15.07
N PRO A 239 25.57 -14.51 15.46
CA PRO A 239 26.16 -13.29 16.04
C PRO A 239 25.97 -12.01 15.20
N ASN A 240 25.88 -12.14 13.87
CA ASN A 240 25.74 -11.03 12.92
C ASN A 240 24.30 -10.75 12.46
N PHE A 241 23.30 -11.43 13.04
CA PHE A 241 21.91 -11.33 12.58
C PHE A 241 21.38 -9.89 12.65
N VAL A 242 21.56 -9.20 13.77
CA VAL A 242 21.09 -7.81 13.93
C VAL A 242 21.74 -6.88 12.91
N GLN A 243 23.05 -7.06 12.65
CA GLN A 243 23.77 -6.27 11.67
C GLN A 243 23.21 -6.48 10.26
N ASN A 244 23.02 -7.74 9.84
CA ASN A 244 22.66 -8.09 8.47
C ASN A 244 21.16 -7.96 8.18
N ALA A 245 20.30 -8.34 9.13
CA ALA A 245 18.86 -8.42 8.92
C ALA A 245 18.11 -7.16 9.36
N ILE A 246 18.69 -6.36 10.26
CA ILE A 246 18.05 -5.17 10.83
C ILE A 246 18.80 -3.91 10.43
N LEU A 247 20.07 -3.77 10.84
CA LEU A 247 20.83 -2.53 10.63
C LEU A 247 21.18 -2.28 9.16
N GLY A 248 21.53 -3.32 8.39
CA GLY A 248 21.80 -3.21 6.95
C GLY A 248 20.58 -2.69 6.16
N PRO A 249 19.43 -3.39 6.18
CA PRO A 249 18.22 -2.92 5.51
C PRO A 249 17.72 -1.56 6.03
N LEU A 250 17.90 -1.27 7.33
CA LEU A 250 17.56 0.03 7.90
C LEU A 250 18.44 1.14 7.31
N LYS A 251 19.76 0.91 7.20
CA LYS A 251 20.70 1.86 6.57
C LYS A 251 20.25 2.17 5.15
N ASP A 252 19.97 1.16 4.33
CA ASP A 252 19.59 1.36 2.92
C ASP A 252 18.28 2.16 2.78
N LYS A 253 17.27 1.84 3.60
CA LYS A 253 16.01 2.61 3.66
C LYS A 253 16.24 4.06 4.07
N ARG A 254 17.11 4.30 5.06
CA ARG A 254 17.46 5.63 5.53
C ARG A 254 18.23 6.42 4.48
N VAL A 255 19.21 5.81 3.78
CA VAL A 255 19.93 6.44 2.66
C VAL A 255 18.94 6.95 1.61
N SER A 256 18.01 6.09 1.17
CA SER A 256 16.99 6.47 0.17
C SER A 256 16.10 7.63 0.65
N THR A 257 15.72 7.62 1.93
CA THR A 257 14.85 8.66 2.51
C THR A 257 15.60 9.98 2.70
N ILE A 258 16.85 9.91 3.14
CA ILE A 258 17.74 11.07 3.31
C ILE A 258 18.07 11.71 1.96
N ASP A 259 18.35 10.92 0.93
CA ASP A 259 18.58 11.48 -0.41
C ASP A 259 17.31 12.16 -0.96
N ARG A 260 16.11 11.62 -0.68
CA ARG A 260 14.86 12.32 -1.01
C ARG A 260 14.73 13.67 -0.31
N ILE A 261 15.13 13.77 0.96
CA ILE A 261 15.18 15.05 1.69
C ILE A 261 16.15 16.01 1.01
N ALA A 262 17.37 15.56 0.70
CA ALA A 262 18.39 16.36 0.06
C ALA A 262 17.93 16.87 -1.32
N ILE A 263 17.29 16.02 -2.12
CA ILE A 263 16.71 16.37 -3.42
C ILE A 263 15.58 17.38 -3.27
N SER A 264 14.68 17.21 -2.30
CA SER A 264 13.56 18.14 -2.06
C SER A 264 14.06 19.54 -1.73
N ILE A 265 15.09 19.65 -0.88
CA ILE A 265 15.76 20.91 -0.57
C ILE A 265 16.48 21.46 -1.80
N GLY A 266 17.22 20.62 -2.52
CA GLY A 266 18.02 21.00 -3.70
C GLY A 266 17.19 21.45 -4.92
N ARG A 267 15.90 21.12 -4.99
CA ARG A 267 15.01 21.64 -6.04
C ARG A 267 14.70 23.13 -5.87
N GLN A 268 14.93 23.69 -4.69
CA GLN A 268 14.51 25.03 -4.31
C GLN A 268 15.69 25.86 -3.77
N GLY A 269 16.91 25.33 -3.81
CA GLY A 269 18.13 25.92 -3.27
C GLY A 269 19.34 24.99 -3.46
N THR A 270 20.41 25.21 -2.70
CA THR A 270 21.61 24.36 -2.78
C THR A 270 21.35 22.99 -2.14
N LYS A 271 21.60 21.90 -2.88
CA LYS A 271 21.47 20.52 -2.35
C LYS A 271 22.47 20.31 -1.19
N PRO A 272 22.02 19.97 0.03
CA PRO A 272 22.93 19.61 1.11
C PRO A 272 23.70 18.34 0.76
N GLN A 273 25.00 18.35 1.07
CA GLN A 273 25.92 17.24 0.83
C GLN A 273 26.27 16.52 2.15
N GLY A 274 26.66 15.25 2.08
CA GLY A 274 27.14 14.47 3.23
C GLY A 274 26.06 14.01 4.22
N LEU A 275 24.77 14.15 3.88
CA LEU A 275 23.67 13.69 4.75
C LEU A 275 23.58 12.15 4.81
N ASP A 276 24.08 11.45 3.80
CA ASP A 276 24.15 9.99 3.71
C ASP A 276 24.96 9.36 4.86
N ALA A 277 25.93 10.08 5.40
CA ALA A 277 26.68 9.67 6.59
C ALA A 277 25.77 9.48 7.83
N LEU A 278 24.59 10.11 7.85
CA LEU A 278 23.60 10.02 8.94
C LEU A 278 22.67 8.81 8.82
N ALA A 279 22.82 8.01 7.76
CA ALA A 279 21.96 6.86 7.51
C ALA A 279 22.31 5.66 8.40
N ALA A 280 23.57 5.52 8.79
CA ALA A 280 24.03 4.40 9.61
C ALA A 280 23.47 4.50 11.03
N CYS A 281 22.89 3.40 11.52
CA CYS A 281 22.39 3.27 12.88
C CYS A 281 23.21 2.23 13.65
N THR A 282 23.24 2.38 14.97
CA THR A 282 23.94 1.49 15.89
C THR A 282 22.96 0.82 16.84
N LEU A 283 23.33 -0.38 17.29
CA LEU A 283 22.65 -1.01 18.42
C LEU A 283 23.30 -0.53 19.71
N ASN A 284 22.54 0.17 20.55
CA ASN A 284 22.94 0.52 21.91
C ASN A 284 22.44 -0.59 22.83
N ARG A 285 23.33 -1.21 23.61
CA ARG A 285 22.97 -2.21 24.62
C ARG A 285 23.26 -1.69 26.00
#